data_AF-A0A6I2M2D5-F1
#
_entry.id   AF-A0A6I2M2D5-F1
#
_cell.length_a   1.000
_cell.length_b   1.000
_cell.length_c   1.000
_cell.angle_alpha   90.00
_cell.angle_beta   90.00
_cell.angle_gamma   90.00
#
_symmetry.space_group_name_H-M   'P 1'
#
loop_
_entity.id
_entity.type
_entity.pdbx_description
1 polymer ?
#
loop_
_entity_poly.entity_id
_entity_poly.type
_entity_poly.pdbx_seq_one_letter_code
_entity_poly.pdbx_strand_id
1 'polypeptide(L)' 'MALYCAGQGLNIRCNSLHPAAVMTPMWEPMLGNGPDRAEREAAVVAETPMRRFGRPDEVAALAVTCPP' A
#
# COMPACT_ATOMS: atom_id res chain seq x y z
N MET A 1 7.25 5.78 -19.90
CA MET A 1 6.37 6.97 -19.75
C MET A 1 7.10 8.17 -19.16
N ALA A 2 7.68 8.08 -17.95
CA ALA A 2 8.40 9.21 -17.34
C ALA A 2 9.48 9.82 -18.27
N LEU A 3 10.33 8.98 -18.87
CA LEU A 3 11.37 9.42 -19.82
C LEU A 3 10.80 10.06 -21.10
N TYR A 4 9.63 9.62 -21.56
CA TYR A 4 8.97 10.20 -22.73
C TYR A 4 8.44 11.61 -22.43
N CYS A 5 7.81 11.80 -21.27
CA CYS A 5 7.35 13.11 -20.82
C CYS A 5 8.51 14.08 -20.57
N ALA A 6 9.62 13.58 -20.00
CA ALA A 6 10.83 14.37 -19.79
C ALA A 6 11.47 14.82 -21.11
N GLY A 7 11.57 13.93 -22.12
CA GLY A 7 12.10 14.27 -23.44
C GLY A 7 11.27 15.31 -24.22
N GLN A 8 10.00 15.46 -23.88
CA GLN A 8 9.08 16.44 -24.44
C GLN A 8 8.99 17.74 -23.60
N GLY A 9 9.73 17.85 -22.50
CA GLY A 9 9.68 19.00 -21.59
C GLY A 9 8.35 19.18 -20.87
N LEU A 10 7.53 18.12 -20.75
CA LEU A 10 6.22 18.17 -20.11
C LEU A 10 6.38 18.14 -18.59
N ASN A 11 5.63 19.00 -17.89
CA ASN A 11 5.57 19.01 -16.43
C ASN A 11 4.70 17.88 -15.86
N ILE A 12 5.08 16.63 -16.16
CA ILE A 12 4.39 15.41 -15.72
C ILE A 12 5.35 14.58 -14.89
N ARG A 13 4.96 14.28 -13.65
CA ARG A 13 5.67 13.36 -12.75
C ARG A 13 5.03 11.98 -12.79
N CYS A 14 5.83 10.94 -12.63
CA CYS A 14 5.36 9.56 -12.58
C CYS A 14 6.15 8.79 -11.53
N ASN A 15 5.47 8.38 -10.45
CA ASN A 15 6.02 7.65 -9.32
C ASN A 15 5.20 6.37 -9.09
N SER A 16 5.82 5.34 -8.52
CA SER A 16 5.13 4.10 -8.10
C SER A 16 5.22 3.94 -6.59
N LEU A 17 4.10 3.62 -5.95
CA LEU A 17 4.03 3.30 -4.52
C LEU A 17 3.83 1.80 -4.36
N HIS A 18 4.68 1.15 -3.56
CA HIS A 18 4.61 -0.27 -3.28
C HIS A 18 4.27 -0.48 -1.79
N PRO A 19 2.98 -0.38 -1.42
CA PRO A 19 2.56 -0.64 -0.06
C PRO A 19 2.78 -2.12 0.32
N ALA A 20 3.13 -2.35 1.58
CA ALA A 20 3.14 -3.69 2.18
C ALA A 20 1.71 -4.10 2.59
N ALA A 21 1.55 -4.86 3.68
CA ALA A 21 0.24 -5.27 4.17
C ALA A 21 -0.59 -4.07 4.67
N VAL A 22 -1.56 -3.63 3.87
CA VAL A 22 -2.48 -2.51 4.18
C VAL A 22 -3.91 -3.04 4.27
N MET A 23 -4.63 -2.71 5.34
CA MET A 23 -5.98 -3.21 5.59
C MET A 23 -6.97 -2.61 4.59
N THR A 24 -7.24 -3.38 3.54
CA THR A 24 -8.21 -3.07 2.46
C THR A 24 -9.14 -4.27 2.24
N PRO A 25 -10.30 -4.09 1.59
CA PRO A 25 -11.21 -5.19 1.26
C PRO A 25 -10.56 -6.33 0.46
N MET A 26 -9.41 -6.10 -0.19
CA MET A 26 -8.65 -7.13 -0.92
C MET A 26 -8.25 -8.32 -0.03
N TRP A 27 -8.11 -8.11 1.28
CA TRP A 27 -7.73 -9.18 2.22
C TRP A 27 -8.91 -10.05 2.66
N GLU A 28 -10.16 -9.66 2.39
CA GLU A 28 -11.36 -10.38 2.83
C GLU A 28 -11.37 -11.87 2.41
N PRO A 29 -11.01 -12.25 1.16
CA PRO A 29 -10.96 -13.66 0.77
C PRO A 29 -9.92 -14.48 1.53
N MET A 30 -8.84 -13.84 1.99
CA MET A 30 -7.72 -14.51 2.64
C MET A 30 -7.90 -14.59 4.17
N LEU A 31 -8.37 -13.50 4.79
CA LEU A 31 -8.61 -13.42 6.23
C LEU A 31 -9.92 -14.11 6.63
N GLY A 32 -10.94 -14.07 5.77
CA GLY A 32 -12.27 -14.60 6.04
C GLY A 32 -12.99 -13.87 7.20
N ASN A 33 -14.18 -14.37 7.54
CA ASN A 33 -15.05 -13.80 8.58
C ASN A 33 -15.23 -14.73 9.81
N GLY A 34 -14.44 -15.81 9.88
CA GLY A 34 -14.49 -16.79 10.95
C GLY A 34 -13.69 -16.38 12.21
N PRO A 35 -13.74 -17.21 13.26
CA PRO A 35 -13.00 -16.96 14.51
C PRO A 35 -11.48 -16.88 14.29
N ASP A 36 -10.95 -17.59 13.28
CA ASP A 36 -9.51 -17.64 12.95
C ASP A 36 -8.98 -16.35 12.30
N ARG A 37 -9.85 -15.37 12.03
CA ARG A 37 -9.47 -14.12 11.36
C ARG A 37 -8.33 -13.42 12.07
N ALA A 38 -8.41 -13.31 13.40
CA ALA A 38 -7.39 -12.63 14.19
C ALA A 38 -6.02 -13.33 14.11
N GLU A 39 -6.02 -14.67 14.04
CA GLU A 39 -4.80 -15.46 13.89
C GLU A 39 -4.17 -15.27 12.50
N ARG A 40 -4.99 -15.25 11.46
CA ARG A 40 -4.54 -14.96 10.08
C ARG A 40 -4.00 -13.54 9.94
N GLU A 41 -4.66 -12.55 10.55
CA GLU A 41 -4.17 -11.18 10.58
C GLU A 41 -2.81 -11.09 11.27
N ALA A 42 -2.64 -11.78 12.40
CA ALA A 42 -1.36 -11.86 13.12
C ALA A 42 -0.26 -12.52 12.28
N ALA A 43 -0.58 -13.58 11.54
CA ALA A 43 0.37 -14.26 10.66
C ALA A 43 0.85 -13.36 9.51
N VAL A 44 -0.03 -12.54 8.94
CA VAL A 44 0.32 -11.62 7.84
C VAL A 44 1.28 -10.53 8.30
N VAL A 45 1.10 -10.02 9.52
CA VAL A 45 1.90 -8.92 10.04
C VAL A 45 3.16 -9.39 10.77
N ALA A 46 3.33 -10.69 11.01
CA ALA A 46 4.44 -11.25 11.78
C ALA A 46 5.82 -10.86 11.23
N GLU A 47 5.97 -10.87 9.90
CA GLU A 47 7.20 -10.52 9.19
C GLU A 47 7.37 -9.01 8.96
N THR A 48 6.36 -8.20 9.31
CA THR A 48 6.47 -6.74 9.22
C THR A 48 7.08 -6.17 10.51
N PRO A 49 8.11 -5.31 10.46
CA PRO A 49 8.72 -4.75 11.67
C PRO A 49 7.73 -4.02 12.59
N MET A 50 6.71 -3.39 12.01
CA MET A 50 5.67 -2.67 12.76
C MET A 50 4.58 -3.59 13.33
N ARG A 51 4.53 -4.87 12.94
CA ARG A 51 3.58 -5.90 13.41
C ARG A 51 2.12 -5.44 13.41
N ARG A 52 1.75 -4.64 12.41
CA ARG A 52 0.40 -4.14 12.20
C ARG A 52 0.15 -3.97 10.71
N PHE A 53 -1.12 -4.04 10.32
CA PHE A 53 -1.52 -3.56 9.01
C PHE A 53 -1.32 -2.04 8.93
N GLY A 54 -0.86 -1.59 7.76
CA GLY A 54 -0.97 -0.19 7.38
C GLY A 54 -2.43 0.21 7.21
N ARG A 55 -2.73 1.50 7.42
CA ARG A 55 -4.04 2.06 7.13
C ARG A 55 -4.07 2.63 5.71
N PRO A 56 -5.20 2.52 4.98
CA PRO A 56 -5.33 3.13 3.66
C PRO A 56 -4.97 4.63 3.65
N ASP A 57 -5.33 5.36 4.72
CA ASP A 57 -5.02 6.79 4.84
C ASP A 57 -3.52 7.08 4.91
N GLU A 58 -2.72 6.16 5.45
CA GLU A 58 -1.26 6.30 5.48
C GLU A 58 -0.66 6.19 4.07
N VAL A 59 -1.24 5.36 3.20
CA VAL A 59 -0.86 5.26 1.78
C VAL A 59 -1.35 6.47 1.00
N ALA A 60 -2.59 6.92 1.26
CA ALA A 60 -3.17 8.09 0.61
C ALA A 60 -2.37 9.36 0.90
N ALA A 61 -1.91 9.54 2.14
CA ALA A 61 -1.05 10.65 2.51
C ALA A 61 0.21 10.69 1.64
N LEU A 62 0.89 9.55 1.44
CA LEU A 62 2.09 9.47 0.60
C LEU A 62 1.80 9.77 -0.88
N ALA A 63 0.65 9.34 -1.39
CA ALA A 63 0.25 9.64 -2.78
C ALA A 63 0.06 11.14 -3.01
N VAL A 64 -0.52 11.86 -2.04
CA VAL A 64 -0.74 13.31 -2.11
C VAL A 64 0.58 14.08 -1.92
N THR A 65 1.42 13.68 -0.97
CA THR A 65 2.65 14.41 -0.63
C THR A 65 3.84 14.02 -1.48
N CYS A 66 3.69 13.13 -2.47
CA CYS A 66 4.80 12.59 -3.25
C CYS A 66 5.72 13.72 -3.76
N PRO A 67 6.98 13.78 -3.25
CA PRO A 67 7.87 14.91 -3.49
C PRO A 67 8.22 15.04 -4.99
N PRO A 68 8.66 16.24 -5.42
CA PRO A 68 9.12 16.48 -6.79
C PRO A 68 10.32 15.65 -7.19
#